data_AF-A0A6P0NGI3-F1
#
_entry.id   AF-A0A6P0NGI3-F1
#
_cell.length_a   1.000
_cell.length_b   1.000
_cell.length_c   1.000
_cell.angle_alpha   90.00
_cell.angle_beta   90.00
_cell.angle_gamma   90.00
#
_symmetry.space_group_name_H-M   'P 1'
#
loop_
_entity.id
_entity.type
_entity.pdbx_description
1 polymer ?
#
loop_
_entity_poly.entity_id
_entity_poly.type
_entity_poly.pdbx_seq_one_letter_code
_entity_poly.pdbx_strand_id
1 'polypeptide(L)' 'MSKLKQPVSEFSVVGQLLDFVIKDGYKIKYLRINVSNIEYWIKLSKPLRKSLDPAIIPGAWIEVSGTSKLKR' A
#
# COMPACT_ATOMS: atom_id res chain seq x y z
N MET A 1 -21.48 16.40 -6.63
CA MET A 1 -22.02 15.17 -6.01
C MET A 1 -21.10 14.73 -4.87
N SER A 2 -21.57 14.78 -3.63
CA SER A 2 -20.81 14.31 -2.47
C SER A 2 -20.72 12.78 -2.51
N LYS A 3 -19.51 12.22 -2.52
CA LYS A 3 -19.32 10.77 -2.41
C LYS A 3 -19.86 10.33 -1.05
N LEU A 4 -20.89 9.48 -1.04
CA LEU A 4 -21.26 8.72 0.17
C LEU A 4 -19.99 8.04 0.71
N LYS A 5 -19.66 8.30 1.98
CA LYS A 5 -18.53 7.65 2.64
C LYS A 5 -18.85 6.16 2.75
N GLN A 6 -18.17 5.36 1.93
CA GLN A 6 -18.21 3.91 2.08
C GLN A 6 -17.64 3.54 3.44
N PRO A 7 -18.22 2.56 4.15
CA PRO A 7 -17.66 2.09 5.40
C PRO A 7 -16.25 1.55 5.15
N VAL A 8 -15.33 1.93 6.04
CA VAL A 8 -13.92 1.51 5.99
C VAL A 8 -13.59 0.73 7.25
N SER A 9 -12.63 -0.18 7.13
CA SER A 9 -12.06 -0.93 8.24
C SER A 9 -10.55 -0.70 8.25
N GLU A 10 -9.99 -0.51 9.44
CA GLU A 10 -8.55 -0.41 9.65
C GLU A 10 -7.90 -1.80 9.52
N PHE A 11 -6.68 -1.83 9.02
CA PHE A 11 -5.87 -3.03 8.98
C PHE A 11 -4.41 -2.70 9.35
N SER A 12 -3.71 -3.68 9.91
CA SER A 12 -2.26 -3.73 9.93
C SER A 12 -1.82 -5.12 9.48
N VAL A 13 -0.75 -5.18 8.69
CA VAL A 13 -0.22 -6.44 8.17
C VAL A 13 1.30 -6.37 8.05
N VAL A 14 1.97 -7.48 8.36
CA VAL A 14 3.41 -7.64 8.18
C VAL A 14 3.63 -8.58 7.00
N GLY A 15 4.51 -8.19 6.08
CA GLY A 15 4.81 -8.96 4.88
C GLY A 15 6.14 -8.57 4.26
N GLN A 16 6.59 -9.35 3.28
CA GLN A 16 7.78 -9.02 2.52
C GLN A 16 7.44 -8.03 1.40
N LEU A 17 8.18 -6.93 1.30
CA LEU A 17 8.13 -6.03 0.15
C LEU A 17 8.58 -6.79 -1.09
N LEU A 18 7.76 -6.83 -2.13
CA LEU A 18 8.14 -7.41 -3.41
C LEU A 18 8.65 -6.36 -4.38
N ASP A 19 7.93 -5.24 -4.49
CA ASP A 19 8.27 -4.17 -5.43
C ASP A 19 7.44 -2.90 -5.20
N PHE A 20 7.81 -1.82 -5.89
CA PHE A 20 7.11 -0.55 -5.97
C PHE A 20 6.49 -0.35 -7.35
N VAL A 21 5.20 -0.02 -7.40
CA VAL A 21 4.56 0.38 -8.67
C VAL A 21 4.71 1.88 -8.86
N ILE A 22 5.64 2.28 -9.74
CA ILE A 22 5.90 3.68 -10.08
C ILE A 22 4.92 4.16 -11.15
N LYS A 23 4.40 5.38 -10.96
CA LYS A 23 3.57 6.10 -11.94
C LYS A 23 4.21 7.44 -12.28
N ASP A 24 4.06 7.88 -13.52
CA ASP A 24 4.57 9.16 -14.03
C ASP A 24 6.10 9.29 -13.92
N GLY A 25 6.82 8.16 -13.83
CA GLY A 25 8.29 8.11 -13.75
C GLY A 25 8.88 8.38 -12.37
N TYR A 26 8.13 8.90 -11.40
CA TYR A 26 8.68 9.24 -10.07
C TYR A 26 7.76 8.96 -8.87
N LYS A 27 6.45 8.75 -9.07
CA LYS A 27 5.51 8.58 -7.94
C LYS A 27 5.31 7.11 -7.62
N ILE A 28 5.69 6.69 -6.42
CA ILE A 28 5.29 5.38 -5.93
C ILE A 28 3.78 5.40 -5.68
N LYS A 29 3.03 4.55 -6.40
CA LYS A 29 1.57 4.52 -6.35
C LYS A 29 1.05 3.33 -5.53
N TYR A 30 1.69 2.17 -5.66
CA TYR A 30 1.35 0.97 -4.92
C TYR A 30 2.61 0.30 -4.37
N LEU A 31 2.45 -0.37 -3.23
CA LEU A 31 3.36 -1.37 -2.70
C LEU A 31 2.85 -2.75 -3.12
N ARG A 32 3.74 -3.61 -3.61
CA ARG A 32 3.48 -5.04 -3.73
C ARG A 32 4.09 -5.72 -2.52
N ILE A 33 3.29 -6.43 -1.74
CA ILE A 33 3.77 -7.18 -0.57
C ILE A 33 3.32 -8.63 -0.64
N ASN A 34 4.12 -9.56 -0.13
CA ASN A 34 3.74 -10.94 0.09
C ASN A 34 3.38 -11.14 1.56
N VAL A 35 2.19 -11.65 1.83
CA VAL A 35 1.72 -12.06 3.15
C VAL A 35 1.21 -13.48 3.04
N SER A 36 1.82 -14.42 3.76
CA SER A 36 1.40 -15.83 3.78
C SER A 36 1.20 -16.45 2.38
N ASN A 37 2.13 -16.19 1.46
CA ASN A 37 2.12 -16.62 0.05
C ASN A 37 1.01 -15.99 -0.82
N ILE A 38 0.41 -14.88 -0.36
CA ILE A 38 -0.56 -14.10 -1.12
C ILE A 38 0.05 -12.73 -1.41
N GLU A 39 0.04 -12.34 -2.69
CA GLU A 39 0.47 -11.00 -3.10
C GLU A 39 -0.66 -9.98 -2.92
N TYR A 40 -0.38 -8.90 -2.18
CA TYR A 40 -1.26 -7.77 -1.99
C TYR A 40 -0.72 -6.50 -2.64
N TRP A 41 -1.63 -5.73 -3.23
CA TRP A 41 -1.34 -4.43 -3.84
C TRP A 41 -1.92 -3.32 -2.96
N ILE A 42 -1.07 -2.67 -2.18
CA ILE A 42 -1.50 -1.64 -1.24
C ILE A 42 -1.28 -0.26 -1.85
N LYS A 43 -2.37 0.50 -2.00
CA LYS A 43 -2.32 1.85 -2.55
C LYS A 43 -1.76 2.82 -1.53
N LEU A 44 -0.70 3.55 -1.90
CA LEU A 44 -0.17 4.60 -1.05
C LEU A 44 -1.09 5.82 -0.99
N SER A 45 -1.23 6.35 0.23
CA SER A 45 -1.86 7.64 0.50
C SER A 45 -1.08 8.74 -0.24
N LYS A 46 -1.76 9.82 -0.63
CA LYS A 46 -1.12 10.91 -1.40
C LYS A 46 0.11 11.51 -0.69
N PRO A 47 0.09 11.77 0.64
CA PRO A 47 1.26 12.28 1.34
C PRO A 47 2.46 11.34 1.28
N LEU A 48 2.24 10.03 1.47
CA LEU A 48 3.32 9.03 1.51
C LEU A 48 4.06 8.87 0.18
N ARG A 49 3.43 9.19 -0.96
CA ARG A 49 4.09 9.05 -2.27
C ARG A 49 5.33 9.93 -2.44
N LYS A 50 5.43 11.02 -1.66
CA LYS A 50 6.55 11.96 -1.72
C LYS A 50 7.62 11.69 -0.66
N SER A 51 7.23 11.08 0.45
CA SER A 51 8.10 10.88 1.62
C SER A 51 8.62 9.46 1.75
N LEU A 52 8.07 8.50 1.00
CA LEU A 52 8.52 7.13 1.05
C LEU A 52 9.87 7.02 0.33
N ASP A 53 10.89 6.63 1.10
CA ASP A 53 12.22 6.36 0.58
C ASP A 53 12.20 5.05 -0.25
N PRO A 54 12.46 5.09 -1.56
CA PRO A 54 12.53 3.89 -2.39
C PRO A 54 13.75 3.01 -2.08
N ALA A 55 14.67 3.44 -1.19
CA ALA A 55 15.81 2.62 -0.76
C ALA A 55 15.41 1.37 0.04
N ILE A 56 14.14 1.19 0.40
CA ILE A 56 13.66 -0.07 0.99
C ILE A 56 13.79 -1.18 -0.05
N ILE A 57 14.61 -2.17 0.26
CA ILE A 57 15.00 -3.22 -0.68
C ILE A 57 13.86 -4.25 -0.82
N PRO A 58 13.49 -4.69 -2.04
CA PRO A 58 12.70 -5.90 -2.24
C PRO A 58 13.22 -7.09 -1.42
N GLY A 59 12.33 -7.81 -0.75
CA GLY A 59 12.61 -8.87 0.21
C GLY A 59 12.62 -8.40 1.66
N ALA A 60 12.70 -7.09 1.93
CA ALA A 60 12.61 -6.56 3.29
C ALA A 60 11.23 -6.84 3.91
N TRP A 61 11.23 -7.21 5.18
CA TRP A 61 10.00 -7.29 5.97
C TRP A 61 9.54 -5.89 6.36
N ILE A 62 8.28 -5.57 6.04
CA ILE A 62 7.66 -4.28 6.35
C ILE A 62 6.32 -4.49 7.05
N GLU A 63 5.97 -3.57 7.94
CA GLU A 63 4.62 -3.41 8.44
C GLU A 63 3.88 -2.37 7.60
N VAL A 64 2.65 -2.68 7.20
CA VAL A 64 1.78 -1.77 6.47
C VAL A 64 0.46 -1.64 7.20
N SER A 65 0.16 -0.42 7.63
CA SER A 65 -1.12 -0.06 8.25
C SER A 65 -1.92 0.89 7.37
N GLY A 66 -3.24 0.78 7.42
CA GLY A 66 -4.12 1.59 6.59
C GLY A 66 -5.59 1.28 6.75
N THR A 67 -6.38 1.72 5.77
CA THR A 67 -7.82 1.50 5.73
C THR A 67 -8.20 0.79 4.43
N SER A 68 -9.07 -0.20 4.55
CA SER A 68 -9.69 -0.89 3.42
C SER A 68 -11.16 -0.52 3.34
N LYS A 69 -11.69 -0.48 2.11
CA LYS A 69 -13.13 -0.34 1.91
C LYS A 69 -13.78 -1.66 2.25
N LEU A 70 -14.78 -1.62 3.13
CA LEU A 70 -15.64 -2.77 3.33
C LEU A 70 -16.47 -2.97 2.06
N LYS A 71 -16.15 -4.00 1.29
CA LYS A 71 -17.04 -4.46 0.22
C LYS A 71 -18.22 -5.16 0.90
N ARG A 72 -19.43 -4.62 0.68
CA ARG A 72 -20.67 -5.36 0.91
C ARG A 72 -20.85 -6.38 -0.19
#